data_AF-A0A8C7E0F8-F1
#
_entry.id   AF-A0A8C7E0F8-F1
#
_cell.length_a   1.000
_cell.length_b   1.000
_cell.length_c   1.000
_cell.angle_alpha   90.00
_cell.angle_beta   90.00
_cell.angle_gamma   90.00
#
_symmetry.space_group_name_H-M   'P 1'
#
loop_
_entity.id
_entity.type
_entity.pdbx_description
1 polymer ?
#
loop_
_entity_poly.entity_id
_entity_poly.type
_entity_poly.pdbx_seq_one_letter_code
_entity_poly.pdbx_strand_id
1 'polypeptide(L)'
;MRDFIVDAMIRILIKYCDPFSKFSKVRRYLEKAILFDLYFLLQVLSGCGVYDGTEIHEAAAIMVHLSRGGANVDMYAPNISQMHVVDHSRGQPADRESRNVLTESARIARGKIIDLARLAARDYDAVVFPGGFGAAKNLSTFSVDGKDCKVNKDVERVLKDFHKSGKPIGHCLIFFLAPKNTLGLIFRVGLIYLWCQIVGVSV
;
A
#
# COMPACT_ATOMS: atom_id res chain seq x y z
N MET A 1 -25.06 1.32 -10.94
CA MET A 1 -23.95 0.36 -11.14
C MET A 1 -22.61 1.08 -11.37
N ARG A 2 -22.60 2.16 -12.16
CA ARG A 2 -21.50 3.14 -12.33
C ARG A 2 -21.19 3.96 -11.08
N ASP A 3 -22.19 4.16 -10.21
CA ASP A 3 -21.97 4.74 -8.89
C ASP A 3 -21.11 3.83 -8.01
N PHE A 4 -21.22 2.50 -8.12
CA PHE A 4 -20.68 1.57 -7.12
C PHE A 4 -19.16 1.57 -6.94
N ILE A 5 -18.34 2.02 -7.88
CA ILE A 5 -16.88 1.97 -7.78
C ILE A 5 -16.35 3.19 -7.03
N VAL A 6 -16.78 4.38 -7.48
CA VAL A 6 -16.57 5.63 -6.76
C VAL A 6 -17.27 5.55 -5.43
N ASP A 7 -18.50 5.07 -5.37
CA ASP A 7 -19.31 4.92 -4.16
C ASP A 7 -18.85 3.72 -3.30
N ALA A 8 -18.03 2.76 -3.77
CA ALA A 8 -17.38 1.76 -2.90
C ALA A 8 -16.12 2.34 -2.28
N MET A 9 -15.24 3.00 -3.05
CA MET A 9 -14.10 3.70 -2.47
C MET A 9 -14.58 4.85 -1.58
N ILE A 10 -15.55 5.64 -2.04
CA ILE A 10 -16.19 6.73 -1.32
C ILE A 10 -17.08 6.21 -0.19
N ARG A 11 -17.83 5.10 -0.22
CA ARG A 11 -18.54 4.59 0.98
C ARG A 11 -17.61 3.89 1.97
N ILE A 12 -16.56 3.23 1.52
CA ILE A 12 -15.48 2.75 2.42
C ILE A 12 -14.83 3.97 3.10
N LEU A 13 -14.70 5.10 2.41
CA LEU A 13 -14.14 6.35 2.93
C LEU A 13 -15.14 7.30 3.63
N ILE A 14 -16.45 7.26 3.35
CA ILE A 14 -17.50 8.16 3.88
C ILE A 14 -18.27 7.49 5.00
N LYS A 15 -18.63 6.20 4.89
CA LYS A 15 -19.36 5.48 5.95
C LYS A 15 -18.51 5.26 7.20
N TYR A 16 -17.18 5.32 7.07
CA TYR A 16 -16.23 4.99 8.14
C TYR A 16 -15.20 6.11 8.47
N CYS A 17 -15.33 7.34 7.94
CA CYS A 17 -14.45 8.48 8.29
C CYS A 17 -15.15 9.86 8.51
N ASP A 18 -16.43 9.93 8.88
CA ASP A 18 -17.21 11.19 8.96
C ASP A 18 -16.70 12.22 10.02
N PRO A 19 -17.04 13.55 10.03
CA PRO A 19 -17.64 14.48 9.05
C PRO A 19 -16.81 15.78 8.92
N PHE A 20 -15.91 15.95 7.96
CA PHE A 20 -15.33 17.28 7.69
C PHE A 20 -15.16 17.55 6.19
N SER A 21 -15.72 18.68 5.79
CA SER A 21 -15.96 19.26 4.45
C SER A 21 -14.76 19.45 3.51
N LYS A 22 -13.64 18.73 3.69
CA LYS A 22 -12.38 18.98 2.95
C LYS A 22 -12.12 18.05 1.76
N PHE A 23 -13.01 17.12 1.43
CA PHE A 23 -12.78 16.12 0.36
C PHE A 23 -13.33 16.48 -1.03
N SER A 24 -13.83 17.71 -1.24
CA SER A 24 -14.42 18.14 -2.52
C SER A 24 -13.43 18.09 -3.70
N LYS A 25 -12.12 18.24 -3.48
CA LYS A 25 -11.10 18.14 -4.53
C LYS A 25 -10.83 16.70 -4.98
N VAL A 26 -10.73 15.74 -4.05
CA VAL A 26 -10.48 14.32 -4.36
C VAL A 26 -11.66 13.73 -5.12
N ARG A 27 -12.88 14.03 -4.65
CA ARG A 27 -14.12 13.65 -5.34
C ARG A 27 -14.16 14.18 -6.77
N ARG A 28 -13.80 15.45 -7.00
CA ARG A 28 -13.81 16.07 -8.34
C ARG A 28 -12.75 15.50 -9.29
N TYR A 29 -11.61 15.04 -8.78
CA TYR A 29 -10.58 14.37 -9.57
C TYR A 29 -11.02 12.96 -9.99
N LEU A 30 -11.59 12.20 -9.06
CA LEU A 30 -12.16 10.89 -9.34
C LEU A 30 -13.34 11.00 -10.30
N GLU A 31 -14.25 11.97 -10.10
CA GLU A 31 -15.42 12.19 -10.97
C GLU A 31 -15.05 12.65 -12.39
N LYS A 32 -13.99 13.47 -12.57
CA LYS A 32 -13.57 13.94 -13.90
C LYS A 32 -12.84 12.89 -14.72
N ALA A 33 -12.22 11.90 -14.10
CA ALA A 33 -11.43 10.86 -14.79
C ALA A 33 -12.28 9.67 -15.29
N ILE A 34 -13.60 9.66 -15.03
CA ILE A 34 -14.51 8.52 -15.30
C ILE A 34 -15.10 8.51 -16.73
N LEU A 35 -14.70 9.46 -17.57
CA LEU A 35 -15.05 9.45 -18.98
C LEU A 35 -13.89 8.81 -19.76
N PHE A 36 -14.01 7.50 -20.01
CA PHE A 36 -13.30 6.70 -21.02
C PHE A 36 -11.97 5.99 -20.73
N ASP A 37 -11.28 6.21 -19.60
CA ASP A 37 -9.93 5.64 -19.44
C ASP A 37 -9.83 4.40 -18.52
N LEU A 38 -9.04 3.41 -18.99
CA LEU A 38 -8.64 2.22 -18.27
C LEU A 38 -7.60 2.61 -17.21
N TYR A 39 -7.93 2.58 -15.92
CA TYR A 39 -6.98 2.98 -14.88
C TYR A 39 -5.84 1.96 -14.72
N PHE A 40 -4.60 2.46 -14.69
CA PHE A 40 -3.41 1.69 -14.37
C PHE A 40 -2.99 2.00 -12.93
N LEU A 41 -3.29 1.07 -12.03
CA LEU A 41 -2.95 1.16 -10.62
C LEU A 41 -1.74 0.29 -10.34
N LEU A 42 -1.01 0.61 -9.29
CA LEU A 42 0.07 -0.25 -8.84
C LEU A 42 0.01 -0.53 -7.34
N GLN A 43 0.48 -1.72 -6.98
CA GLN A 43 0.60 -2.17 -5.61
C GLN A 43 2.07 -2.42 -5.28
N VAL A 44 2.60 -1.76 -4.25
CA VAL A 44 3.97 -2.00 -3.76
C VAL A 44 3.94 -2.96 -2.58
N LEU A 45 4.50 -4.14 -2.78
CA LEU A 45 4.57 -5.22 -1.81
C LEU A 45 5.92 -5.23 -1.06
N SER A 46 5.94 -5.92 0.07
CA SER A 46 7.07 -5.94 1.01
C SER A 46 7.50 -7.35 1.44
N GLY A 47 7.04 -8.39 0.75
CA GLY A 47 7.24 -9.81 1.06
C GLY A 47 5.91 -10.58 0.94
N CYS A 48 5.76 -11.71 1.64
CA CYS A 48 4.51 -12.50 1.65
C CYS A 48 4.25 -13.14 3.02
N GLY A 49 3.57 -12.39 3.91
CA GLY A 49 3.32 -12.80 5.29
C GLY A 49 3.21 -11.58 6.20
N VAL A 50 2.25 -11.56 7.13
CA VAL A 50 1.99 -10.38 7.96
C VAL A 50 3.19 -9.97 8.82
N TYR A 51 3.98 -10.91 9.32
CA TYR A 51 5.06 -10.59 10.28
C TYR A 51 6.39 -10.20 9.63
N ASP A 52 6.63 -10.57 8.38
CA ASP A 52 7.90 -10.35 7.69
C ASP A 52 7.76 -9.78 6.28
N GLY A 53 6.54 -9.54 5.82
CA GLY A 53 6.22 -9.03 4.49
C GLY A 53 4.88 -8.31 4.44
N THR A 54 4.20 -8.43 3.30
CA THR A 54 2.86 -7.88 3.10
C THR A 54 1.78 -8.75 3.74
N GLU A 55 0.80 -8.12 4.39
CA GLU A 55 -0.43 -8.77 4.84
C GLU A 55 -1.22 -9.26 3.62
N ILE A 56 -1.39 -10.57 3.50
CA ILE A 56 -1.86 -11.23 2.27
C ILE A 56 -3.35 -10.96 2.04
N HIS A 57 -4.15 -10.85 3.09
CA HIS A 57 -5.59 -10.59 2.98
C HIS A 57 -5.89 -9.17 2.51
N GLU A 58 -5.15 -8.17 2.97
CA GLU A 58 -5.21 -6.78 2.52
C GLU A 58 -4.80 -6.68 1.07
N ALA A 59 -3.66 -7.28 0.69
CA ALA A 59 -3.22 -7.28 -0.70
C ALA A 59 -4.28 -7.92 -1.62
N ALA A 60 -4.83 -9.07 -1.22
CA ALA A 60 -5.89 -9.76 -1.96
C ALA A 60 -7.20 -8.93 -2.02
N ALA A 61 -7.62 -8.31 -0.91
CA ALA A 61 -8.82 -7.49 -0.85
C ALA A 61 -8.69 -6.26 -1.76
N ILE A 62 -7.56 -5.55 -1.70
CA ILE A 62 -7.25 -4.43 -2.60
C ILE A 62 -7.36 -4.91 -4.05
N MET A 63 -6.70 -6.01 -4.41
CA MET A 63 -6.76 -6.56 -5.77
C MET A 63 -8.17 -6.87 -6.25
N VAL A 64 -8.99 -7.51 -5.41
CA VAL A 64 -10.40 -7.81 -5.72
C VAL A 64 -11.20 -6.53 -5.94
N HIS A 65 -11.02 -5.51 -5.10
CA HIS A 65 -11.73 -4.24 -5.24
C HIS A 65 -11.30 -3.46 -6.50
N LEU A 66 -10.01 -3.39 -6.78
CA LEU A 66 -9.48 -2.72 -7.97
C LEU A 66 -9.91 -3.43 -9.26
N SER A 67 -9.82 -4.77 -9.28
CA SER A 67 -10.26 -5.59 -10.42
C SER A 67 -11.76 -5.47 -10.68
N ARG A 68 -12.60 -5.47 -9.63
CA ARG A 68 -14.05 -5.18 -9.75
C ARG A 68 -14.33 -3.77 -10.25
N GLY A 69 -13.40 -2.84 -10.03
CA GLY A 69 -13.42 -1.49 -10.56
C GLY A 69 -13.02 -1.38 -12.03
N GLY A 70 -12.60 -2.48 -12.68
CA GLY A 70 -12.11 -2.47 -14.05
C GLY A 70 -10.70 -1.91 -14.21
N ALA A 71 -9.95 -1.72 -13.12
CA ALA A 71 -8.57 -1.24 -13.16
C ALA A 71 -7.60 -2.38 -13.50
N ASN A 72 -6.54 -2.06 -14.24
CA ASN A 72 -5.35 -2.90 -14.35
C ASN A 72 -4.46 -2.64 -13.14
N VAL A 73 -3.89 -3.71 -12.57
CA VAL A 73 -3.00 -3.59 -11.42
C VAL A 73 -1.70 -4.33 -11.68
N ASP A 74 -0.61 -3.59 -11.65
CA ASP A 74 0.74 -4.16 -11.63
C ASP A 74 1.28 -4.19 -10.20
N MET A 75 2.07 -5.22 -9.90
CA MET A 75 2.69 -5.37 -8.58
C MET A 75 4.19 -5.14 -8.66
N TYR A 76 4.69 -4.41 -7.68
CA TYR A 76 6.10 -4.09 -7.54
C TYR A 76 6.59 -4.46 -6.16
N ALA A 77 7.88 -4.81 -6.05
CA ALA A 77 8.54 -5.00 -4.77
C ALA A 77 10.04 -4.70 -4.91
N PRO A 78 10.71 -4.19 -3.87
CA PRO A 78 12.15 -3.97 -3.94
C PRO A 78 12.89 -5.31 -3.99
N ASN A 79 13.89 -5.42 -4.87
CA ASN A 79 14.74 -6.60 -4.95
C ASN A 79 15.84 -6.57 -3.87
N ILE A 80 15.44 -6.84 -2.62
CA ILE A 80 16.30 -6.82 -1.43
C ILE A 80 16.04 -8.05 -0.55
N SER A 81 16.98 -8.39 0.33
CA SER A 81 16.73 -9.37 1.39
C SER A 81 15.68 -8.85 2.39
N GLN A 82 14.80 -9.74 2.87
CA GLN A 82 13.95 -9.44 4.02
C GLN A 82 14.80 -9.22 5.28
N MET A 83 14.37 -8.30 6.15
CA MET A 83 15.07 -8.04 7.42
C MET A 83 15.10 -9.29 8.31
N HIS A 84 13.95 -9.96 8.46
CA HIS A 84 13.81 -11.25 9.13
C HIS A 84 12.94 -12.18 8.29
N VAL A 85 13.09 -13.49 8.51
CA VAL A 85 12.11 -14.49 8.11
C VAL A 85 11.40 -14.95 9.37
N VAL A 86 10.08 -15.03 9.37
CA VAL A 86 9.30 -15.39 10.56
C VAL A 86 8.52 -16.68 10.32
N ASP A 87 8.67 -17.63 11.24
CA ASP A 87 7.75 -18.76 11.33
C ASP A 87 6.40 -18.22 11.85
N HIS A 88 5.44 -18.08 10.94
CA HIS A 88 4.13 -17.53 11.26
C HIS A 88 3.30 -18.42 12.20
N SER A 89 3.60 -19.73 12.28
CA SER A 89 2.92 -20.64 13.22
C SER A 89 3.38 -20.45 14.66
N ARG A 90 4.62 -19.96 14.84
CA ARG A 90 5.23 -19.71 16.15
C ARG A 90 5.33 -18.23 16.51
N GLY A 91 5.20 -17.33 15.54
CA GLY A 91 5.42 -15.90 15.71
C GLY A 91 6.88 -15.55 16.03
N GLN A 92 7.84 -16.42 15.69
CA GLN A 92 9.25 -16.26 16.05
C GLN A 92 10.13 -16.15 14.80
N PRO A 93 11.25 -15.39 14.85
CA PRO A 93 12.23 -15.38 13.78
C PRO A 93 12.81 -16.78 13.51
N ALA A 94 13.02 -17.08 12.23
CA ALA A 94 13.77 -18.24 11.76
C ALA A 94 15.21 -17.80 11.45
N ASP A 95 16.06 -17.73 12.49
CA ASP A 95 17.38 -17.06 12.45
C ASP A 95 18.38 -17.58 11.40
N ARG A 96 18.14 -18.75 10.80
CA ARG A 96 19.00 -19.36 9.78
C ARG A 96 18.41 -19.31 8.37
N GLU A 97 17.25 -18.70 8.20
CA GLU A 97 16.61 -18.53 6.90
C GLU A 97 16.83 -17.12 6.36
N SER A 98 16.98 -17.03 5.03
CA SER A 98 16.99 -15.76 4.31
C SER A 98 16.07 -15.88 3.12
N ARG A 99 15.30 -14.82 2.88
CA ARG A 99 14.36 -14.70 1.76
C ARG A 99 14.49 -13.33 1.11
N ASN A 100 14.16 -13.25 -0.17
CA ASN A 100 14.16 -12.00 -0.92
C ASN A 100 12.74 -11.45 -1.03
N VAL A 101 12.57 -10.15 -0.80
CA VAL A 101 11.29 -9.44 -0.80
C VAL A 101 10.56 -9.58 -2.14
N LEU A 102 11.24 -9.33 -3.26
CA LEU A 102 10.67 -9.45 -4.61
C LEU A 102 10.26 -10.90 -4.90
N THR A 103 11.12 -11.87 -4.58
CA THR A 103 10.84 -13.30 -4.78
C THR A 103 9.62 -13.76 -3.99
N GLU A 104 9.52 -13.39 -2.71
CA GLU A 104 8.38 -13.81 -1.89
C GLU A 104 7.10 -13.07 -2.27
N SER A 105 7.17 -11.79 -2.63
CA SER A 105 6.02 -11.05 -3.15
C SER A 105 5.48 -11.61 -4.48
N ALA A 106 6.30 -12.32 -5.27
CA ALA A 106 5.85 -13.03 -6.47
C ALA A 106 4.77 -14.09 -6.17
N ARG A 107 4.69 -14.60 -4.93
CA ARG A 107 3.63 -15.52 -4.47
C ARG A 107 2.26 -14.84 -4.52
N ILE A 108 2.16 -13.62 -3.98
CA ILE A 108 0.92 -12.81 -4.02
C ILE A 108 0.60 -12.45 -5.48
N ALA A 109 1.61 -12.04 -6.23
CA ALA A 109 1.46 -11.59 -7.62
C ALA A 109 1.24 -12.73 -8.64
N ARG A 110 1.24 -14.00 -8.21
CA ARG A 110 1.18 -15.17 -9.09
C ARG A 110 2.22 -15.10 -10.21
N GLY A 111 3.43 -14.67 -9.88
CA GLY A 111 4.57 -14.51 -10.80
C GLY A 111 4.61 -13.19 -11.57
N LYS A 112 3.56 -12.37 -11.58
CA LYS A 112 3.50 -11.08 -12.29
C LYS A 112 4.00 -9.93 -11.42
N ILE A 113 5.29 -9.92 -11.10
CA ILE A 113 5.89 -8.89 -10.26
C ILE A 113 7.13 -8.26 -10.90
N ILE A 114 7.32 -6.97 -10.66
CA ILE A 114 8.40 -6.17 -11.23
C ILE A 114 9.25 -5.57 -10.10
N ASP A 115 10.55 -5.45 -10.31
CA ASP A 115 11.44 -4.74 -9.39
C ASP A 115 11.01 -3.27 -9.26
N LEU A 116 10.82 -2.80 -8.02
CA LEU A 116 10.43 -1.42 -7.71
C LEU A 116 11.39 -0.38 -8.29
N ALA A 117 12.67 -0.73 -8.47
CA ALA A 117 13.65 0.14 -9.12
C ALA A 117 13.27 0.51 -10.56
N ARG A 118 12.45 -0.33 -11.24
CA ARG A 118 12.00 -0.11 -12.62
C ARG A 118 10.70 0.69 -12.72
N LEU A 119 10.06 1.02 -11.59
CA LEU A 119 8.80 1.75 -11.58
C LEU A 119 8.99 3.20 -12.05
N ALA A 120 8.24 3.59 -13.08
CA ALA A 120 8.11 4.97 -13.51
C ALA A 120 6.69 5.49 -13.20
N ALA A 121 6.59 6.50 -12.32
CA ALA A 121 5.30 7.01 -11.82
C ALA A 121 4.38 7.57 -12.92
N ARG A 122 4.94 7.98 -14.07
CA ARG A 122 4.16 8.49 -15.21
C ARG A 122 3.21 7.44 -15.80
N ASP A 123 3.55 6.16 -15.70
CA ASP A 123 2.83 5.05 -16.37
C ASP A 123 1.60 4.57 -15.57
N TYR A 124 1.35 5.14 -14.39
CA TYR A 124 0.28 4.72 -13.48
C TYR A 124 -0.50 5.90 -12.91
N ASP A 125 -1.77 5.72 -12.60
CA ASP A 125 -2.67 6.77 -12.10
C ASP A 125 -2.59 6.94 -10.58
N ALA A 126 -2.32 5.86 -9.85
CA ALA A 126 -2.14 5.88 -8.39
C ALA A 126 -1.29 4.71 -7.90
N VAL A 127 -0.83 4.82 -6.65
CA VAL A 127 -0.07 3.79 -5.95
C VAL A 127 -0.72 3.42 -4.62
N VAL A 128 -0.72 2.13 -4.30
CA VAL A 128 -1.20 1.60 -3.01
C VAL A 128 -0.14 0.74 -2.35
N PHE A 129 0.04 0.93 -1.05
CA PHE A 129 0.89 0.10 -0.19
C PHE A 129 0.01 -0.68 0.80
N PRO A 130 -0.16 -2.00 0.61
CA PRO A 130 -0.77 -2.85 1.62
C PRO A 130 0.03 -2.83 2.92
N GLY A 131 -0.61 -3.19 4.03
CA GLY A 131 0.00 -3.31 5.34
C GLY A 131 0.88 -4.54 5.50
N GLY A 132 1.01 -5.00 6.74
CA GLY A 132 1.99 -5.99 7.16
C GLY A 132 3.28 -5.37 7.68
N PHE A 133 3.96 -6.07 8.59
CA PHE A 133 5.17 -5.59 9.25
C PHE A 133 6.35 -5.46 8.27
N GLY A 134 6.29 -6.08 7.09
CA GLY A 134 7.26 -5.85 6.02
C GLY A 134 7.34 -4.39 5.57
N ALA A 135 6.27 -3.60 5.70
CA ALA A 135 6.32 -2.16 5.44
C ALA A 135 7.27 -1.43 6.41
N ALA A 136 7.24 -1.81 7.69
CA ALA A 136 8.09 -1.24 8.74
C ALA A 136 9.51 -1.83 8.77
N LYS A 137 9.69 -3.04 8.21
CA LYS A 137 10.95 -3.81 8.25
C LYS A 137 11.76 -3.75 6.95
N ASN A 138 11.08 -3.75 5.80
CA ASN A 138 11.70 -3.92 4.48
C ASN A 138 11.57 -2.65 3.62
N LEU A 139 10.41 -1.97 3.69
CA LEU A 139 10.21 -0.69 2.99
C LEU A 139 10.78 0.51 3.77
N SER A 140 11.15 0.29 5.02
CA SER A 140 11.81 1.25 5.91
C SER A 140 12.55 0.54 7.03
N THR A 141 13.26 1.31 7.85
CA THR A 141 13.88 0.83 9.10
C THR A 141 13.02 1.13 10.33
N PHE A 142 11.72 1.42 10.17
CA PHE A 142 10.84 1.86 11.27
C PHE A 142 10.78 0.85 12.42
N SER A 143 10.79 -0.45 12.14
CA SER A 143 10.76 -1.50 13.17
C SER A 143 11.97 -1.49 14.10
N VAL A 144 13.08 -0.87 13.69
CA VAL A 144 14.34 -0.80 14.47
C VAL A 144 14.60 0.63 14.96
N ASP A 145 14.47 1.61 14.07
CA ASP A 145 14.88 3.00 14.32
C ASP A 145 13.71 3.90 14.77
N GLY A 146 12.47 3.40 14.73
CA GLY A 146 11.27 4.14 15.12
C GLY A 146 11.15 5.51 14.43
N LYS A 147 11.11 6.59 15.22
CA LYS A 147 10.96 7.97 14.71
C LYS A 147 12.13 8.44 13.83
N ASP A 148 13.31 7.83 13.99
CA ASP A 148 14.54 8.19 13.28
C ASP A 148 14.77 7.28 12.06
N CYS A 149 13.73 6.54 11.66
CA CYS A 149 13.79 5.61 10.55
C CYS A 149 14.11 6.26 9.21
N LYS A 150 14.65 5.42 8.33
CA LYS A 150 14.90 5.73 6.95
C LYS A 150 13.97 4.91 6.08
N VAL A 151 13.45 5.54 5.04
CA VAL A 151 12.65 4.89 4.01
C VAL A 151 13.59 4.25 3.00
N ASN A 152 13.23 3.09 2.45
CA ASN A 152 13.94 2.52 1.32
C ASN A 152 14.00 3.54 0.16
N LYS A 153 15.16 3.67 -0.50
CA LYS A 153 15.39 4.73 -1.50
C LYS A 153 14.40 4.67 -2.67
N ASP A 154 14.03 3.47 -3.13
CA ASP A 154 13.06 3.31 -4.21
C ASP A 154 11.64 3.67 -3.75
N VAL A 155 11.28 3.28 -2.53
CA VAL A 155 9.98 3.68 -1.93
C VAL A 155 9.92 5.20 -1.78
N GLU A 156 10.97 5.84 -1.28
CA GLU A 156 11.04 7.29 -1.13
C GLU A 156 10.92 8.01 -2.48
N ARG A 157 11.62 7.52 -3.51
CA ARG A 157 11.53 8.03 -4.89
C ARG A 157 10.09 7.93 -5.40
N VAL A 158 9.46 6.76 -5.28
CA VAL A 158 8.09 6.52 -5.74
C VAL A 158 7.10 7.47 -5.03
N LEU A 159 7.17 7.58 -3.71
CA LEU A 159 6.32 8.50 -2.95
C LEU A 159 6.49 9.95 -3.42
N LYS A 160 7.73 10.40 -3.63
CA LYS A 160 8.03 11.75 -4.13
C LYS A 160 7.52 11.97 -5.55
N ASP A 161 7.69 11.01 -6.43
CA ASP A 161 7.28 11.13 -7.84
C ASP A 161 5.75 11.19 -7.98
N PHE A 162 5.01 10.30 -7.30
CA PHE A 162 3.55 10.34 -7.28
C PHE A 162 3.02 11.63 -6.66
N HIS A 163 3.62 12.08 -5.55
CA HIS A 163 3.24 13.33 -4.90
C HIS A 163 3.46 14.55 -5.80
N LYS A 164 4.64 14.66 -6.42
CA LYS A 164 4.96 15.77 -7.35
C LYS A 164 4.02 15.80 -8.55
N SER A 165 3.57 14.64 -9.03
CA SER A 165 2.59 14.52 -10.10
C SER A 165 1.14 14.71 -9.64
N GLY A 166 0.88 14.96 -8.36
CA GLY A 166 -0.47 15.11 -7.82
C GLY A 166 -1.31 13.82 -7.87
N LYS A 167 -0.65 12.66 -8.01
CA LYS A 167 -1.29 11.35 -8.13
C LYS A 167 -1.63 10.78 -6.75
N PRO A 168 -2.76 10.09 -6.58
CA PRO A 168 -3.15 9.52 -5.29
C PRO A 168 -2.14 8.47 -4.77
N ILE A 169 -1.95 8.46 -3.45
CA ILE A 169 -1.11 7.50 -2.72
C ILE A 169 -1.95 6.92 -1.57
N GLY A 170 -2.20 5.61 -1.60
CA GLY A 170 -2.97 4.87 -0.59
C GLY A 170 -2.08 4.01 0.31
N HIS A 171 -2.46 3.87 1.57
CA HIS A 171 -1.70 3.15 2.60
C HIS A 171 -2.64 2.35 3.52
N CYS A 172 -2.27 1.13 3.90
CA CYS A 172 -3.04 0.29 4.82
C CYS A 172 -2.28 -0.04 6.13
N LEU A 173 -3.05 -0.21 7.22
CA LEU A 173 -2.71 -0.56 8.61
C LEU A 173 -1.46 0.06 9.26
N ILE A 174 -0.25 -0.27 8.77
CA ILE A 174 1.02 0.08 9.44
C ILE A 174 2.04 0.80 8.55
N PHE A 175 1.63 1.32 7.39
CA PHE A 175 2.51 2.19 6.61
C PHE A 175 2.55 3.60 7.25
N PHE A 176 3.33 3.74 8.33
CA PHE A 176 3.64 5.03 8.94
C PHE A 176 5.10 5.38 8.64
N LEU A 177 5.34 5.97 7.47
CA LEU A 177 6.64 6.54 7.14
C LEU A 177 6.60 8.05 7.40
N ALA A 178 7.15 8.49 8.53
CA ALA A 178 7.31 9.92 8.77
C ALA A 178 8.56 10.25 9.61
N PRO A 179 9.73 10.49 8.97
CA PRO A 179 10.65 11.49 9.48
C PRO A 179 10.02 12.88 9.31
N LYS A 180 10.20 13.74 10.31
CA LYS A 180 9.55 15.07 10.47
C LYS A 180 9.63 15.99 9.25
N ASN A 181 10.58 15.77 8.34
CA ASN A 181 10.80 16.61 7.16
C ASN A 181 9.90 16.23 5.96
N THR A 182 9.09 15.18 6.09
CA THR A 182 8.16 14.68 5.06
C THR A 182 6.70 14.95 5.40
N LEU A 183 6.43 15.63 6.53
CA LEU A 183 5.08 15.90 7.06
C LEU A 183 4.21 16.80 6.16
N GLY A 184 4.79 17.48 5.16
CA GLY A 184 4.04 18.18 4.11
C GLY A 184 3.55 17.28 2.97
N LEU A 185 4.04 16.03 2.89
CA LEU A 185 3.85 15.12 1.75
C LEU A 185 2.68 14.13 1.93
N ILE A 186 2.10 14.03 3.15
CA ILE A 186 1.15 12.97 3.52
C ILE A 186 -0.29 13.48 3.44
N PHE A 187 -0.90 13.41 2.26
CA PHE A 187 -2.36 13.55 2.15
C PHE A 187 -3.05 12.22 2.49
N ARG A 188 -3.63 12.21 3.69
CA ARG A 188 -4.77 11.41 4.20
C ARG A 188 -5.43 10.44 3.22
N VAL A 189 -5.34 9.15 3.53
CA VAL A 189 -6.49 8.24 3.62
C VAL A 189 -6.26 7.32 4.83
N GLY A 190 -7.06 7.51 5.88
CA GLY A 190 -7.01 6.71 7.09
C GLY A 190 -7.69 5.36 6.87
N LEU A 191 -6.91 4.28 6.90
CA LEU A 191 -7.40 2.89 6.88
C LEU A 191 -7.27 2.18 8.24
N ILE A 192 -6.85 2.91 9.29
CA ILE A 192 -6.66 2.37 10.65
C ILE A 192 -7.98 1.88 11.29
N TYR A 193 -9.14 2.44 10.93
CA TYR A 193 -10.42 2.04 11.53
C TYR A 193 -11.17 0.93 10.79
N LEU A 194 -10.82 0.65 9.54
CA LEU A 194 -11.58 -0.27 8.69
C LEU A 194 -11.37 -1.73 9.08
N TRP A 195 -10.18 -2.10 9.57
CA TRP A 195 -9.88 -3.49 9.93
C TRP A 195 -10.47 -3.89 11.29
N CYS A 196 -10.39 -3.04 12.32
CA CYS A 196 -10.97 -3.34 13.64
C CYS A 196 -12.47 -3.63 13.58
N GLN A 197 -13.21 -3.04 12.63
CA GLN A 197 -14.64 -3.32 12.45
C GLN A 197 -14.96 -4.48 11.50
N ILE A 198 -14.05 -4.87 10.59
CA ILE A 198 -14.27 -5.97 9.65
C ILE A 198 -13.94 -7.33 10.29
N VAL A 199 -12.92 -7.41 11.16
CA VAL A 199 -12.52 -8.67 11.82
C VAL A 199 -12.98 -8.81 13.27
N GLY A 200 -13.68 -7.82 13.83
CA GLY A 200 -14.25 -7.91 15.18
C GLY A 200 -13.21 -8.09 16.29
N VAL A 201 -11.99 -7.59 16.10
CA VAL A 201 -10.93 -7.58 17.11
C VAL A 201 -10.83 -6.17 17.68
N SER A 202 -11.24 -6.01 18.94
CA SER A 202 -11.04 -4.78 19.71
C SER A 202 -9.55 -4.59 20.02
N VAL A 203 -9.06 -3.36 19.87
CA VAL A 203 -7.79 -2.91 20.47
C VAL A 203 -8.04 -2.48 21.91
#